data_AF-A0A0D9XYE4-F1
#
_entry.id   AF-A0A0D9XYE4-F1
#
_cell.length_a   1.000
_cell.length_b   1.000
_cell.length_c   1.000
_cell.angle_alpha   90.00
_cell.angle_beta   90.00
_cell.angle_gamma   90.00
#
_symmetry.space_group_name_H-M   'P 1'
#
loop_
_entity.id
_entity.type
_entity.pdbx_description
1 polymer ?
#
loop_
_entity_poly.entity_id
_entity_poly.type
_entity_poly.pdbx_seq_one_letter_code
_entity_poly.pdbx_strand_id
1 'polypeptide(L)'
;MDGAFQFIINNGGLTTEANYAYMAENGQCKTTAAANNAASIKGYEDVPTNDESSLMKAVAGQPVSVAVDASNFQFYQGGVMSGSCGTDLDHGVTVIGYGTASDGTKYWLIKNSWGTTWGESRYLRMEKDIDDNRGSACLCKNSSKGKVRGIICAFFKRR
;
A
#
# COMPACT_ATOMS: atom_id res chain seq x y z
N MET A 1 -7.67 -2.83 0.61
CA MET A 1 -7.53 -2.41 2.03
C MET A 1 -8.85 -1.83 2.55
N ASP A 2 -9.95 -2.18 1.89
CA ASP A 2 -11.08 -1.24 1.79
C ASP A 2 -12.02 -1.43 2.96
N GLY A 3 -12.08 -2.64 3.52
CA GLY A 3 -12.75 -2.90 4.79
C GLY A 3 -12.20 -2.04 5.93
N ALA A 4 -10.90 -1.76 5.96
CA ALA A 4 -10.34 -0.85 6.94
C ALA A 4 -10.83 0.59 6.70
N PHE A 5 -10.77 1.09 5.46
CA PHE A 5 -11.32 2.42 5.14
C PHE A 5 -12.81 2.54 5.46
N GLN A 6 -13.59 1.51 5.16
CA GLN A 6 -15.02 1.47 5.49
C GLN A 6 -15.26 1.50 7.00
N PHE A 7 -14.44 0.81 7.79
CA PHE A 7 -14.50 0.91 9.25
C PHE A 7 -14.25 2.36 9.72
N ILE A 8 -13.24 3.05 9.19
CA ILE A 8 -12.94 4.45 9.56
C ILE A 8 -14.17 5.34 9.31
N ILE A 9 -14.82 5.16 8.17
CA ILE A 9 -16.04 5.92 7.80
C ILE A 9 -17.16 5.62 8.81
N ASN A 10 -17.43 4.34 9.06
CA ASN A 10 -18.52 3.90 9.95
C ASN A 10 -18.29 4.29 11.41
N ASN A 11 -17.03 4.28 11.87
CA ASN A 11 -16.63 4.68 13.22
C ASN A 11 -16.57 6.21 13.40
N GLY A 12 -16.73 6.98 12.31
CA GLY A 12 -16.60 8.44 12.32
C GLY A 12 -15.15 8.93 12.38
N GLY A 13 -14.17 8.02 12.35
CA GLY A 13 -12.75 8.33 12.37
C GLY A 13 -11.87 7.22 12.94
N LEU A 14 -10.59 7.57 13.14
CA LEU A 14 -9.57 6.79 13.83
C LEU A 14 -8.98 7.59 14.99
N THR A 15 -8.69 6.88 16.08
CA THR A 15 -7.92 7.38 17.21
C THR A 15 -6.42 7.42 16.92
N THR A 16 -5.65 8.08 17.79
CA THR A 16 -4.18 8.07 17.75
C THR A 16 -3.60 6.75 18.29
N GLU A 17 -2.39 6.41 17.83
CA GLU A 17 -1.58 5.31 18.34
C GLU A 17 -1.34 5.41 19.86
N ALA A 18 -1.12 6.63 20.38
CA ALA A 18 -0.91 6.86 21.81
C ALA A 18 -2.14 6.49 22.66
N ASN A 19 -3.34 6.64 22.12
CA ASN A 19 -4.59 6.29 22.81
C ASN A 19 -4.99 4.82 22.60
N TYR A 20 -4.55 4.19 21.49
CA TYR A 20 -4.80 2.79 21.19
C TYR A 20 -3.54 2.13 20.60
N ALA A 21 -2.62 1.76 21.47
CA ALA A 21 -1.31 1.21 21.08
C ALA A 21 -1.41 -0.15 20.38
N TYR A 22 -0.52 -0.37 19.41
CA TYR A 22 -0.35 -1.62 18.70
C TYR A 22 0.26 -2.70 19.60
N MET A 23 -0.43 -3.86 19.69
CA MET A 23 -0.03 -4.98 20.56
C MET A 23 0.47 -6.20 19.79
N ALA A 24 0.49 -6.16 18.45
CA ALA A 24 0.85 -7.29 17.58
C ALA A 24 0.00 -8.56 17.78
N GLU A 25 -1.20 -8.44 18.36
CA GLU A 25 -2.15 -9.52 18.57
C GLU A 25 -3.59 -9.01 18.46
N ASN A 26 -4.51 -9.93 18.12
CA ASN A 26 -5.94 -9.62 18.13
C ASN A 26 -6.43 -9.53 19.58
N GLY A 27 -6.95 -8.36 19.96
CA GLY A 27 -7.58 -8.14 21.26
C GLY A 27 -9.06 -7.80 21.16
N GLN A 28 -9.69 -7.59 22.31
CA GLN A 28 -11.05 -7.03 22.35
C GLN A 28 -11.05 -5.57 21.87
N CYS A 29 -12.07 -5.18 21.11
CA CYS A 29 -12.24 -3.81 20.66
C CYS A 29 -12.54 -2.89 21.85
N LYS A 30 -11.63 -1.94 22.13
CA LYS A 30 -11.82 -0.91 23.17
C LYS A 30 -12.64 0.25 22.60
N THR A 31 -13.95 0.08 22.51
CA THR A 31 -14.87 1.03 21.85
C THR A 31 -14.74 2.47 22.35
N THR A 32 -14.58 2.68 23.66
CA THR A 32 -14.38 4.03 24.24
C THR A 32 -13.11 4.70 23.72
N ALA A 33 -12.00 3.96 23.62
CA ALA A 33 -10.76 4.48 23.07
C ALA A 33 -10.88 4.71 21.55
N ALA A 34 -11.51 3.77 20.84
CA ALA A 34 -11.72 3.85 19.40
C ALA A 34 -12.63 5.02 18.97
N ALA A 35 -13.56 5.45 19.83
CA ALA A 35 -14.44 6.58 19.58
C ALA A 35 -13.75 7.95 19.72
N ASN A 36 -12.54 8.01 20.30
CA ASN A 36 -11.76 9.25 20.42
C ASN A 36 -11.04 9.56 19.09
N ASN A 37 -11.81 10.08 18.14
CA ASN A 37 -11.37 10.27 16.76
C ASN A 37 -10.40 11.46 16.62
N ALA A 38 -9.20 11.20 16.11
CA ALA A 38 -8.18 12.20 15.77
C ALA A 38 -8.10 12.49 14.27
N ALA A 39 -8.54 11.55 13.42
CA ALA A 39 -8.61 11.72 11.98
C ALA A 39 -9.87 11.07 11.41
N SER A 40 -10.39 11.59 10.30
CA SER A 40 -11.55 11.03 9.61
C SER A 40 -11.39 11.14 8.09
N ILE A 41 -12.06 10.27 7.36
CA ILE A 41 -12.09 10.27 5.89
C ILE A 41 -13.55 10.32 5.43
N LYS A 42 -13.81 10.92 4.27
CA LYS A 42 -15.18 10.98 3.70
C LYS A 42 -15.51 9.76 2.84
N GLY A 43 -14.49 9.07 2.36
CA GLY A 43 -14.60 7.96 1.42
C GLY A 43 -13.23 7.42 1.06
N TYR A 44 -13.22 6.42 0.21
CA TYR A 44 -12.05 5.92 -0.48
C TYR A 44 -12.37 5.73 -1.96
N GLU A 45 -11.34 5.65 -2.78
CA GLU A 45 -11.45 5.41 -4.20
C GLU A 45 -10.39 4.42 -4.65
N ASP A 46 -10.82 3.54 -5.55
CA ASP A 46 -10.04 2.49 -6.15
C ASP A 46 -9.35 3.02 -7.42
N VAL A 47 -8.05 2.78 -7.55
CA VAL A 47 -7.29 3.08 -8.77
C VAL A 47 -7.56 2.00 -9.81
N PRO A 48 -7.86 2.34 -11.08
CA PRO A 48 -8.06 1.35 -12.14
C PRO A 48 -6.98 0.26 -12.16
N THR A 49 -7.41 -0.99 -12.23
CA THR A 49 -6.50 -2.14 -12.22
C THR A 49 -5.56 -2.10 -13.41
N ASN A 50 -4.30 -2.47 -13.20
CA ASN A 50 -3.25 -2.53 -14.23
C ASN A 50 -2.98 -1.18 -14.93
N ASP A 51 -3.29 -0.05 -14.29
CA ASP A 51 -3.04 1.29 -14.84
C ASP A 51 -2.02 2.06 -13.99
N GLU A 52 -0.74 1.92 -14.33
CA GLU A 52 0.35 2.67 -13.68
C GLU A 52 0.20 4.18 -13.84
N SER A 53 -0.40 4.65 -14.94
CA SER A 53 -0.59 6.09 -15.17
C SER A 53 -1.59 6.66 -14.17
N SER A 54 -2.70 5.96 -13.96
CA SER A 54 -3.70 6.32 -12.95
C SER A 54 -3.14 6.20 -11.53
N LEU A 55 -2.35 5.16 -11.24
CA LEU A 55 -1.64 5.06 -9.96
C LEU A 55 -0.68 6.24 -9.75
N MET A 56 0.09 6.60 -10.77
CA MET A 56 1.05 7.71 -10.70
C MET A 56 0.34 9.02 -10.39
N LYS A 57 -0.78 9.29 -11.07
CA LYS A 57 -1.62 10.47 -10.81
C LYS A 57 -2.16 10.47 -9.38
N ALA A 58 -2.63 9.32 -8.88
CA ALA A 58 -3.12 9.22 -7.50
C ALA A 58 -1.99 9.46 -6.48
N VAL A 59 -0.82 8.84 -6.68
CA VAL A 59 0.37 8.98 -5.82
C VAL A 59 0.91 10.42 -5.80
N ALA A 60 0.82 11.14 -6.92
CA ALA A 60 1.20 12.55 -6.99
C ALA A 60 0.35 13.44 -6.07
N GLY A 61 -0.91 13.06 -5.81
CA GLY A 61 -1.81 13.78 -4.92
C GLY A 61 -1.67 13.36 -3.45
N GLN A 62 -1.41 12.07 -3.19
CA GLN A 62 -1.32 11.51 -1.83
C GLN A 62 -0.82 10.06 -1.81
N PRO A 63 -0.40 9.53 -0.65
CA PRO A 63 -0.08 8.11 -0.52
C PRO A 63 -1.25 7.19 -0.89
N VAL A 64 -0.94 6.08 -1.56
CA VAL A 64 -1.91 5.08 -2.02
C VAL A 64 -1.61 3.74 -1.36
N SER A 65 -2.61 3.11 -0.76
CA SER A 65 -2.49 1.76 -0.21
C SER A 65 -2.56 0.75 -1.34
N VAL A 66 -1.60 -0.17 -1.43
CA VAL A 66 -1.53 -1.18 -2.50
C VAL A 66 -1.25 -2.57 -1.91
N ALA A 67 -1.74 -3.64 -2.56
CA ALA A 67 -1.22 -4.98 -2.26
C ALA A 67 -0.22 -5.44 -3.31
N VAL A 68 0.72 -6.25 -2.85
CA VAL A 68 1.84 -6.79 -3.62
C VAL A 68 2.04 -8.26 -3.28
N ASP A 69 2.74 -8.97 -4.15
CA ASP A 69 3.38 -10.25 -3.83
C ASP A 69 4.72 -9.94 -3.16
N ALA A 70 4.83 -10.26 -1.87
CA ALA A 70 6.02 -10.00 -1.06
C ALA A 70 7.01 -11.18 -0.99
N SER A 71 6.85 -12.22 -1.81
CA SER A 71 7.70 -13.43 -1.76
C SER A 71 9.19 -13.13 -1.82
N ASN A 72 9.58 -12.09 -2.58
CA ASN A 72 10.97 -11.68 -2.76
C ASN A 72 11.41 -10.53 -1.82
N PHE A 73 10.51 -9.97 -1.00
CA PHE A 73 10.80 -8.78 -0.19
C PHE A 73 11.73 -9.09 0.99
N GLN A 74 11.69 -10.33 1.51
CA GLN A 74 12.45 -10.71 2.69
C GLN A 74 13.98 -10.51 2.57
N PHE A 75 14.51 -10.55 1.34
CA PHE A 75 15.94 -10.40 1.06
C PHE A 75 16.33 -9.00 0.58
N TYR A 76 15.38 -8.08 0.43
CA TYR A 76 15.66 -6.74 -0.04
C TYR A 76 16.45 -5.93 1.00
N GLN A 77 17.59 -5.39 0.58
CA GLN A 77 18.46 -4.54 1.41
C GLN A 77 18.68 -3.14 0.82
N GLY A 78 18.43 -2.94 -0.48
CA GLY A 78 18.58 -1.65 -1.13
C GLY A 78 18.64 -1.74 -2.66
N GLY A 79 18.67 -0.57 -3.31
CA GLY A 79 18.65 -0.46 -4.77
C GLY A 79 17.24 -0.46 -5.34
N VAL A 80 17.12 -0.37 -6.67
CA VAL A 80 15.83 -0.56 -7.35
C VAL A 80 15.64 -2.05 -7.55
N MET A 81 14.65 -2.63 -6.88
CA MET A 81 14.27 -4.02 -7.05
C MET A 81 13.58 -4.19 -8.41
N SER A 82 14.26 -4.92 -9.29
CA SER A 82 13.76 -5.35 -10.59
C SER A 82 13.43 -6.86 -10.57
N GLY A 83 12.55 -7.31 -11.46
CA GLY A 83 12.20 -8.72 -11.62
C GLY A 83 10.69 -8.99 -11.69
N SER A 84 10.34 -10.25 -11.92
CA SER A 84 8.93 -10.66 -12.04
C SER A 84 8.21 -10.50 -10.71
N CYS A 85 7.26 -9.59 -10.68
CA CYS A 85 6.26 -9.49 -9.63
C CYS A 85 5.16 -10.52 -9.91
N GLY A 86 4.97 -11.43 -8.95
CA GLY A 86 3.89 -12.40 -9.03
C GLY A 86 2.52 -11.73 -8.89
N THR A 87 1.49 -12.54 -9.10
CA THR A 87 0.08 -12.12 -8.97
C THR A 87 -0.56 -12.69 -7.70
N ASP A 88 0.25 -13.34 -6.87
CA ASP A 88 -0.11 -13.98 -5.62
C ASP A 88 -0.08 -12.97 -4.47
N LEU A 89 -0.92 -11.94 -4.60
CA LEU A 89 -0.96 -10.81 -3.67
C LEU A 89 -1.24 -11.28 -2.23
N ASP A 90 -0.30 -10.99 -1.33
CA ASP A 90 -0.29 -11.48 0.06
C ASP A 90 0.07 -10.41 1.09
N HIS A 91 0.53 -9.24 0.65
CA HIS A 91 1.06 -8.21 1.54
C HIS A 91 0.53 -6.82 1.21
N GLY A 92 0.14 -6.07 2.24
CA GLY A 92 -0.35 -4.69 2.12
C GLY A 92 0.74 -3.66 2.43
N VAL A 93 1.00 -2.76 1.48
CA VAL A 93 2.01 -1.69 1.60
C VAL A 93 1.44 -0.34 1.17
N THR A 94 2.24 0.72 1.27
CA THR A 94 1.83 2.07 0.84
C THR A 94 2.83 2.64 -0.15
N VAL A 95 2.36 3.02 -1.34
CA VAL A 95 3.15 3.82 -2.28
C VAL A 95 3.09 5.27 -1.83
N ILE A 96 4.25 5.86 -1.59
CA ILE A 96 4.38 7.22 -1.07
C ILE A 96 5.03 8.19 -2.06
N GLY A 97 5.48 7.68 -3.21
CA GLY A 97 6.12 8.48 -4.24
C GLY A 97 6.64 7.61 -5.39
N TYR A 98 7.32 8.26 -6.32
CA TYR A 98 8.02 7.65 -7.44
C TYR A 98 9.17 8.55 -7.88
N GLY A 99 10.12 8.00 -8.62
CA GLY A 99 11.26 8.76 -9.11
C GLY A 99 12.08 8.01 -10.16
N THR A 100 13.26 8.55 -10.43
CA THR A 100 14.25 7.97 -11.35
C THR A 100 15.57 7.84 -10.60
N ALA A 101 16.18 6.67 -10.63
CA ALA A 101 17.48 6.40 -10.06
C ALA A 101 18.60 7.00 -10.94
N SER A 102 19.82 7.05 -10.42
CA SER A 102 20.98 7.66 -11.11
C SER A 102 21.36 6.96 -12.42
N ASP A 103 21.03 5.67 -12.56
CA ASP A 103 21.22 4.86 -13.75
C ASP A 103 20.09 5.02 -14.79
N GLY A 104 19.09 5.86 -14.50
CA GLY A 104 17.91 6.07 -15.35
C GLY A 104 16.74 5.14 -15.04
N THR A 105 16.90 4.16 -14.14
CA THR A 105 15.83 3.22 -13.79
C THR A 105 14.72 3.93 -13.02
N LYS A 106 13.49 3.87 -13.51
CA LYS A 106 12.34 4.48 -12.84
C LYS A 106 11.82 3.57 -11.73
N TYR A 107 11.34 4.14 -10.63
CA TYR A 107 10.87 3.36 -9.49
C TYR A 107 9.64 3.97 -8.78
N TRP A 108 8.86 3.10 -8.15
CA TRP A 108 7.92 3.39 -7.07
C TRP A 108 8.66 3.42 -5.72
N LEU A 109 8.36 4.41 -4.89
CA LEU A 109 8.82 4.46 -3.50
C LEU A 109 7.73 3.92 -2.58
N ILE A 110 8.01 2.79 -1.95
CA ILE A 110 7.05 2.01 -1.16
C ILE A 110 7.48 2.00 0.30
N LYS A 111 6.55 2.32 1.20
CA LYS A 111 6.70 2.20 2.64
C LYS A 111 6.20 0.84 3.10
N ASN A 112 7.05 0.07 3.77
CA ASN A 112 6.74 -1.20 4.38
C ASN A 112 6.54 -1.07 5.91
N SER A 113 6.05 -2.13 6.54
CA SER A 113 5.73 -2.22 7.97
C SER A 113 6.64 -3.20 8.75
N TRP A 114 7.73 -3.70 8.15
CA TRP A 114 8.66 -4.65 8.76
C TRP A 114 9.80 -4.02 9.58
N GLY A 115 9.54 -2.85 10.16
CA GLY A 115 10.53 -2.11 10.96
C GLY A 115 11.57 -1.36 10.11
N THR A 116 12.43 -0.60 10.80
CA THR A 116 13.40 0.31 10.16
C THR A 116 14.71 -0.37 9.78
N THR A 117 14.96 -1.57 10.26
CA THR A 117 16.16 -2.36 9.91
C THR A 117 16.03 -3.08 8.57
N TRP A 118 14.81 -3.17 8.03
CA TRP A 118 14.53 -3.80 6.75
C TRP A 118 14.64 -2.78 5.60
N GLY A 119 15.19 -3.22 4.47
CA GLY A 119 15.32 -2.44 3.25
C GLY A 119 16.05 -1.10 3.45
N GLU A 120 15.59 -0.07 2.75
CA GLU A 120 16.14 1.27 2.82
C GLU A 120 15.49 2.04 3.97
N SER A 121 15.77 1.66 5.22
CA SER A 121 15.17 2.26 6.42
C SER A 121 13.64 2.15 6.51
N ARG A 122 13.08 0.97 6.17
CA ARG A 122 11.65 0.61 5.98
C ARG A 122 11.08 0.83 4.58
N TYR A 123 11.88 1.36 3.66
CA TYR A 123 11.43 1.66 2.31
C TYR A 123 11.97 0.67 1.29
N LEU A 124 11.22 0.54 0.19
CA LEU A 124 11.55 -0.25 -0.98
C LEU A 124 11.42 0.64 -2.20
N ARG A 125 12.42 0.60 -3.08
CA ARG A 125 12.30 1.10 -4.45
C ARG A 125 12.01 -0.08 -5.37
N MET A 126 10.84 -0.08 -5.97
CA MET A 126 10.40 -1.12 -6.90
C MET A 126 10.38 -0.54 -8.30
N GLU A 127 10.94 -1.23 -9.28
CA GLU A 127 10.97 -0.75 -10.66
C GLU A 127 9.56 -0.44 -11.20
N LYS A 128 9.44 0.63 -11.99
CA LYS A 128 8.17 1.09 -12.60
C LYS A 128 8.30 1.25 -14.11
N ASP A 129 7.15 1.33 -14.78
CA ASP A 129 7.05 1.41 -16.25
C ASP A 129 7.77 0.24 -16.94
N ILE A 130 7.61 -0.98 -16.40
CA ILE A 130 8.23 -2.17 -16.97
C ILE A 130 7.44 -2.61 -18.22
N ASP A 131 8.10 -2.63 -19.37
CA ASP A 131 7.57 -3.21 -20.60
C ASP A 131 7.62 -4.74 -20.50
N ASP A 132 6.56 -5.34 -19.95
CA ASP A 132 6.37 -6.78 -19.96
C ASP A 132 5.09 -7.15 -20.71
N ASN A 133 5.20 -8.04 -21.70
CA ASN A 133 4.09 -8.73 -22.37
C ASN A 133 3.16 -9.50 -21.39
N ARG A 134 3.47 -9.54 -20.09
CA ARG A 134 2.70 -10.15 -18.98
C ARG A 134 1.94 -9.14 -18.11
N GLY A 135 1.85 -7.89 -18.55
CA GLY A 135 1.01 -6.86 -17.93
C GLY A 135 1.77 -6.01 -16.92
N SER A 136 1.96 -4.75 -17.30
CA SER A 136 2.07 -3.51 -16.50
C SER A 136 2.09 -3.67 -14.97
N ALA A 137 3.09 -3.05 -14.34
CA ALA A 137 3.31 -2.84 -12.90
C ALA A 137 3.16 -4.03 -11.97
N CYS A 138 4.13 -4.20 -11.09
CA CYS A 138 3.97 -5.01 -9.87
C CYS A 138 2.84 -4.57 -8.92
N LEU A 139 2.22 -3.42 -9.19
CA LEU A 139 1.24 -2.75 -8.33
C LEU A 139 -0.14 -2.71 -9.00
N CYS A 140 -1.20 -2.70 -8.19
CA CYS A 140 -2.59 -2.58 -8.66
C CYS A 140 -3.05 -3.69 -9.61
N LYS A 141 -2.55 -4.92 -9.41
CA LYS A 141 -2.97 -6.11 -10.15
C LYS A 141 -4.25 -6.74 -9.56
N ASN A 142 -4.92 -7.55 -10.39
CA ASN A 142 -5.91 -8.50 -9.90
C ASN A 142 -5.23 -9.68 -9.20
N SER A 143 -5.81 -10.15 -8.09
CA SER A 143 -5.34 -11.34 -7.40
C SER A 143 -5.66 -12.60 -8.20
N SER A 144 -4.68 -13.49 -8.35
CA SER A 144 -4.84 -14.85 -8.90
C SER A 144 -5.55 -15.80 -7.93
N LYS A 145 -5.54 -15.49 -6.62
CA LYS A 145 -6.10 -16.33 -5.56
C LYS A 145 -7.60 -16.07 -5.39
N GLY A 146 -8.38 -17.12 -5.63
CA GLY A 146 -9.84 -17.11 -5.56
C GLY A 146 -10.38 -16.77 -4.17
N LYS A 147 -10.58 -15.47 -3.92
CA LYS A 147 -11.56 -14.86 -3.00
C LYS A 147 -11.43 -13.33 -2.91
N VAL A 148 -10.35 -12.72 -3.40
CA VAL A 148 -10.21 -11.26 -3.45
C VAL A 148 -10.59 -10.77 -4.85
N ARG A 149 -11.89 -10.67 -5.10
CA ARG A 149 -12.42 -9.93 -6.26
C ARG A 149 -12.55 -8.46 -5.85
N GLY A 150 -11.51 -7.68 -6.07
CA GLY A 150 -11.53 -6.26 -5.73
C GLY A 150 -10.24 -5.59 -6.15
N ILE A 151 -10.34 -4.31 -6.49
CA ILE A 151 -9.21 -3.45 -6.82
C ILE A 151 -8.36 -3.29 -5.55
N ILE A 152 -7.04 -3.46 -5.69
CA ILE A 152 -6.14 -3.59 -4.54
C ILE A 152 -5.18 -2.40 -4.48
N CYS A 153 -5.71 -1.25 -4.88
CA CYS A 153 -5.08 0.05 -4.82
C CYS A 153 -6.15 1.07 -4.49
N ALA A 154 -6.12 1.58 -3.27
CA ALA A 154 -7.13 2.50 -2.80
C ALA A 154 -6.49 3.66 -2.04
N PHE A 155 -7.13 4.82 -2.16
CA PHE A 155 -6.72 6.02 -1.46
C PHE A 155 -7.93 6.69 -0.81
N PHE A 156 -7.73 7.38 0.31
CA PHE A 156 -8.83 8.02 1.03
C PHE A 156 -9.13 9.41 0.48
N LYS A 157 -10.41 9.80 0.47
CA LYS A 157 -10.82 11.17 0.15
C LYS A 157 -10.77 12.02 1.43
N ARG A 158 -9.89 13.02 1.42
CA ARG A 158 -9.77 14.02 2.50
C ARG A 158 -10.99 14.94 2.53
N ARG A 159 -11.13 15.65 3.66
CA ARG A 159 -12.22 16.62 3.85
C ARG A 159 -12.18 17.75 2.83
#